data_AF-A0A8J3WI70-F1
#
_entry.id   AF-A0A8J3WI70-F1
#
_cell.length_a   1.000
_cell.length_b   1.000
_cell.length_c   1.000
_cell.angle_alpha   90.00
_cell.angle_beta   90.00
_cell.angle_gamma   90.00
#
_symmetry.space_group_name_H-M   'P 1'
#
loop_
_entity.id
_entity.type
_entity.pdbx_description
1 polymer ?
#
loop_
_entity_poly.entity_id
_entity_poly.type
_entity_poly.pdbx_seq_one_letter_code
_entity_poly.pdbx_strand_id
1 'polypeptide(L)'
;MVERTLEQHLAACTRSALHLEMRDGYTLNDPDYHAWRTGHRIDLNDRSSWWRPWLQNIVDASARGVQVRRARIVSEPISSYIRYEYDITVPNVRAGEHVRWLPRRQTTDLALPGNDFWLFDEEVLLVHHFSGEGDKVGSETITDPRVVTFCLTTFEAVWERAIPHDHYQPL
;
A
#
# COMPACT_ATOMS: atom_id res chain seq x y z
N MET A 1 -16.94 -0.93 -21.43
CA MET A 1 -16.43 -2.02 -20.57
C MET A 1 -16.37 -1.46 -19.16
N VAL A 2 -16.89 -2.16 -18.15
CA VAL A 2 -16.76 -1.72 -16.75
C VAL A 2 -15.34 -2.08 -16.31
N GLU A 3 -14.55 -1.09 -15.90
CA GLU A 3 -13.22 -1.36 -15.31
C GLU A 3 -13.38 -2.16 -14.03
N ARG A 4 -12.46 -3.11 -13.80
CA ARG A 4 -12.47 -3.93 -12.59
C ARG A 4 -12.10 -3.07 -11.38
N THR A 5 -12.73 -3.33 -10.24
CA THR A 5 -12.32 -2.71 -8.97
C THR A 5 -11.00 -3.31 -8.47
N LEU A 6 -10.38 -2.66 -7.50
CA LEU A 6 -9.19 -3.18 -6.83
C LEU A 6 -9.41 -4.60 -6.28
N GLU A 7 -10.56 -4.83 -5.63
CA GLU A 7 -10.92 -6.12 -5.05
C GLU A 7 -11.07 -7.18 -6.14
N GLN A 8 -11.62 -6.82 -7.31
CA GLN A 8 -11.76 -7.74 -8.44
C GLN A 8 -10.40 -8.08 -9.07
N HIS A 9 -9.47 -7.13 -9.14
CA HIS A 9 -8.10 -7.42 -9.57
C HIS A 9 -7.39 -8.35 -8.59
N LEU A 10 -7.45 -8.07 -7.29
CA LEU A 10 -6.83 -8.90 -6.26
C LEU A 10 -7.44 -10.31 -6.20
N ALA A 11 -8.77 -10.44 -6.40
CA ALA A 11 -9.44 -11.73 -6.46
C ALA A 11 -9.00 -12.57 -7.67
N ALA A 12 -8.73 -11.93 -8.81
CA ALA A 12 -8.26 -12.58 -10.03
C ALA A 12 -6.76 -12.86 -10.06
N CYS A 13 -5.98 -12.21 -9.20
CA CYS A 13 -4.52 -12.34 -9.11
C CYS A 13 -4.10 -13.74 -8.65
N THR A 14 -3.03 -14.25 -9.25
CA THR A 14 -2.57 -15.64 -9.08
C THR A 14 -1.12 -15.79 -8.62
N ARG A 15 -0.26 -14.80 -8.87
CA ARG A 15 1.18 -14.84 -8.56
C ARG A 15 1.60 -13.76 -7.57
N SER A 16 1.34 -12.49 -7.90
CA SER A 16 1.87 -11.36 -7.13
C SER A 16 1.00 -10.11 -7.22
N ALA A 17 0.79 -9.44 -6.09
CA ALA A 17 0.15 -8.14 -6.01
C ALA A 17 1.10 -7.17 -5.31
N LEU A 18 1.63 -6.19 -6.06
CA LEU A 18 2.62 -5.22 -5.58
C LEU A 18 1.95 -3.86 -5.41
N HIS A 19 2.10 -3.20 -4.27
CA HIS A 19 1.51 -1.89 -4.00
C HIS A 19 2.55 -0.85 -3.61
N LEU A 20 2.70 0.20 -4.42
CA LEU A 20 3.57 1.33 -4.13
C LEU A 20 2.74 2.54 -3.66
N GLU A 21 3.05 3.03 -2.47
CA GLU A 21 2.48 4.24 -1.86
C GLU A 21 3.59 5.26 -1.62
N MET A 22 3.42 6.50 -2.08
CA MET A 22 4.48 7.52 -1.99
C MET A 22 4.06 8.80 -1.29
N ARG A 23 2.80 8.94 -0.90
CA ARG A 23 2.26 10.15 -0.27
C ARG A 23 2.42 10.10 1.24
N ASP A 24 2.54 11.26 1.88
CA ASP A 24 2.59 11.39 3.34
C ASP A 24 1.21 11.53 3.99
N GLY A 25 0.13 11.30 3.24
CA GLY A 25 -1.25 11.46 3.67
C GLY A 25 -2.26 11.07 2.60
N TYR A 26 -3.29 10.31 3.02
CA TYR A 26 -4.44 9.94 2.21
C TYR A 26 -5.73 10.26 2.96
N THR A 27 -6.70 10.90 2.31
CA THR A 27 -8.04 11.18 2.86
C THR A 27 -8.01 11.59 4.34
N LEU A 28 -7.47 12.76 4.67
CA LEU A 28 -7.23 13.17 6.07
C LEU A 28 -8.51 13.36 6.91
N ASN A 29 -9.68 13.27 6.28
CA ASN A 29 -11.00 13.29 6.91
C ASN A 29 -11.55 11.89 7.26
N ASP A 30 -10.73 10.85 7.14
CA ASP A 30 -11.10 9.47 7.47
C ASP A 30 -11.47 9.34 8.97
N PRO A 31 -12.65 8.78 9.31
CA PRO A 31 -13.09 8.62 10.69
C PRO A 31 -12.14 7.81 11.58
N ASP A 32 -11.50 6.77 11.03
CA ASP A 32 -10.56 5.92 11.78
C ASP A 32 -9.27 6.70 12.07
N TYR A 33 -8.79 7.49 11.10
CA TYR A 33 -7.67 8.40 11.35
C TYR A 33 -8.01 9.45 12.42
N HIS A 34 -9.22 10.02 12.38
CA HIS A 34 -9.69 10.95 13.41
C HIS A 34 -9.78 10.30 14.80
N ALA A 35 -10.34 9.09 14.90
CA ALA A 35 -10.39 8.34 16.15
C ALA A 35 -8.97 8.04 16.68
N TRP A 36 -8.05 7.64 15.79
CA TRP A 36 -6.66 7.42 16.17
C TRP A 36 -6.00 8.69 16.71
N ARG A 37 -6.25 9.85 16.08
CA ARG A 37 -5.72 11.14 16.57
C ARG A 37 -6.24 11.52 17.96
N THR A 38 -7.44 11.08 18.34
CA THR A 38 -8.02 11.34 19.68
C THR A 38 -7.65 10.27 20.71
N GLY A 39 -6.74 9.36 20.37
CA GLY A 39 -6.18 8.36 21.29
C GLY A 39 -6.80 6.97 21.18
N HIS A 40 -7.76 6.75 20.28
CA HIS A 40 -8.27 5.41 20.01
C HIS A 40 -7.16 4.54 19.42
N ARG A 41 -7.01 3.32 19.91
CA ARG A 41 -6.03 2.35 19.40
C ARG A 41 -6.74 1.02 19.24
N ILE A 42 -6.37 0.30 18.18
CA ILE A 42 -6.84 -1.06 17.97
C ILE A 42 -6.29 -1.98 19.06
N ASP A 43 -7.11 -2.93 19.51
CA ASP A 43 -6.65 -4.03 20.36
C ASP A 43 -6.29 -5.21 19.47
N LEU A 44 -4.99 -5.48 19.35
CA LEU A 44 -4.50 -6.59 18.53
C LEU A 44 -4.95 -7.97 19.06
N ASN A 45 -5.44 -8.07 20.29
CA ASN A 45 -6.00 -9.32 20.83
C ASN A 45 -7.50 -9.47 20.54
N ASP A 46 -8.19 -8.39 20.19
CA ASP A 46 -9.59 -8.40 19.76
C ASP A 46 -9.68 -8.17 18.25
N ARG A 47 -9.82 -9.26 17.50
CA ARG A 47 -9.98 -9.20 16.03
C ARG A 47 -11.10 -8.25 15.60
N SER A 48 -12.20 -8.17 16.36
CA SER A 48 -13.35 -7.33 15.99
C SER A 48 -13.01 -5.84 15.99
N SER A 49 -11.97 -5.43 16.74
CA SER A 49 -11.55 -4.03 16.86
C SER A 49 -10.79 -3.51 15.64
N TRP A 50 -10.29 -4.38 14.76
CA TRP A 50 -9.43 -4.00 13.62
C TRP A 50 -9.73 -4.73 12.32
N TRP A 51 -10.59 -5.75 12.36
CA TRP A 51 -10.96 -6.49 11.15
C TRP A 51 -11.77 -5.62 10.20
N ARG A 52 -11.34 -5.57 8.94
CA ARG A 52 -12.02 -4.87 7.85
C ARG A 52 -12.12 -5.78 6.62
N PRO A 53 -13.12 -5.60 5.74
CA PRO A 53 -13.31 -6.45 4.56
C PRO A 53 -12.05 -6.61 3.70
N TRP A 54 -11.25 -5.54 3.57
CA TRP A 54 -9.98 -5.55 2.87
C TRP A 54 -9.01 -6.65 3.38
N LEU A 55 -8.93 -6.87 4.69
CA LEU A 55 -8.03 -7.88 5.26
C LEU A 55 -8.45 -9.30 4.87
N GLN A 56 -9.75 -9.54 4.64
CA GLN A 56 -10.21 -10.83 4.12
C GLN A 56 -9.70 -11.05 2.70
N ASN A 57 -9.74 -10.03 1.85
CA ASN A 57 -9.22 -10.14 0.49
C ASN A 57 -7.72 -10.50 0.46
N ILE A 58 -6.94 -9.95 1.39
CA ILE A 58 -5.51 -10.24 1.54
C ILE A 58 -5.29 -11.67 2.05
N VAL A 59 -6.07 -12.11 3.05
CA VAL A 59 -6.04 -13.51 3.52
C VAL A 59 -6.36 -14.47 2.38
N ASP A 60 -7.41 -14.21 1.62
CA ASP A 60 -7.84 -15.08 0.53
C ASP A 60 -6.79 -15.13 -0.58
N ALA A 61 -6.18 -14.00 -0.94
CA ALA A 61 -5.10 -13.94 -1.91
C ALA A 61 -3.87 -14.73 -1.44
N SER A 62 -3.45 -14.51 -0.20
CA SER A 62 -2.30 -15.20 0.40
C SER A 62 -2.53 -16.71 0.50
N ALA A 63 -3.75 -17.14 0.85
CA ALA A 63 -4.14 -18.55 0.89
C ALA A 63 -4.10 -19.24 -0.49
N ARG A 64 -4.26 -18.48 -1.58
CA ARG A 64 -4.07 -18.97 -2.96
C ARG A 64 -2.59 -18.99 -3.38
N GLY A 65 -1.67 -18.51 -2.55
CA GLY A 65 -0.24 -18.41 -2.84
C GLY A 65 0.20 -17.10 -3.50
N VAL A 66 -0.69 -16.10 -3.58
CA VAL A 66 -0.34 -14.77 -4.12
C VAL A 66 0.62 -14.06 -3.17
N GLN A 67 1.74 -13.57 -3.69
CA GLN A 67 2.67 -12.73 -2.93
C GLN A 67 2.17 -11.29 -2.90
N VAL A 68 1.61 -10.86 -1.77
CA VAL A 68 1.16 -9.48 -1.57
C VAL A 68 2.27 -8.66 -0.91
N ARG A 69 2.79 -7.65 -1.61
CA ARG A 69 3.89 -6.79 -1.15
C ARG A 69 3.49 -5.32 -1.20
N ARG A 70 3.75 -4.58 -0.12
CA ARG A 70 3.50 -3.13 -0.05
C ARG A 70 4.77 -2.39 0.32
N ALA A 71 5.17 -1.46 -0.53
CA ALA A 71 6.27 -0.54 -0.26
C ALA A 71 5.71 0.88 -0.05
N ARG A 72 6.15 1.52 1.03
CA ARG A 72 5.79 2.90 1.35
C ARG A 72 7.01 3.80 1.30
N ILE A 73 6.98 4.84 0.48
CA ILE A 73 8.00 5.90 0.49
C ILE A 73 7.47 7.05 1.35
N VAL A 74 8.17 7.36 2.44
CA VAL A 74 7.68 8.30 3.47
C VAL A 74 8.67 9.42 3.78
N SER A 75 8.16 10.60 4.09
CA SER A 75 8.96 11.68 4.70
C SER A 75 9.46 11.22 6.07
N GLU A 76 10.62 11.71 6.48
CA GLU A 76 11.07 11.63 7.87
C GLU A 76 11.50 13.03 8.36
N PRO A 77 11.05 13.49 9.54
CA PRO A 77 10.12 12.84 10.46
C PRO A 77 8.76 12.52 9.82
N ILE A 78 8.17 11.39 10.21
CA ILE A 78 6.92 10.92 9.57
C ILE A 78 5.74 11.82 9.93
N SER A 79 4.82 11.99 9.00
CA SER A 79 3.57 12.72 9.28
C SER A 79 2.72 11.96 10.31
N SER A 80 1.79 12.66 10.96
CA SER A 80 0.81 12.02 11.84
C SER A 80 -0.01 10.94 11.11
N TYR A 81 -0.26 11.12 9.81
CA TYR A 81 -0.98 10.14 9.01
C TYR A 81 -0.14 8.89 8.77
N ILE A 82 1.14 9.05 8.40
CA ILE A 82 2.05 7.90 8.28
C ILE A 82 2.24 7.19 9.63
N ARG A 83 2.22 7.91 10.75
CA ARG A 83 2.25 7.30 12.08
C ARG A 83 1.00 6.45 12.32
N TYR A 84 -0.17 6.96 11.93
CA TYR A 84 -1.40 6.18 11.95
C TYR A 84 -1.28 4.91 11.11
N GLU A 85 -0.86 5.02 9.83
CA GLU A 85 -0.68 3.85 8.96
C GLU A 85 0.30 2.83 9.53
N TYR A 86 1.40 3.29 10.12
CA TYR A 86 2.36 2.44 10.79
C TYR A 86 1.69 1.64 11.93
N ASP A 87 0.94 2.31 12.80
CA ASP A 87 0.24 1.67 13.92
C ASP A 87 -0.79 0.63 13.46
N ILE A 88 -1.47 0.87 12.33
CA ILE A 88 -2.49 -0.05 11.77
C ILE A 88 -1.94 -1.05 10.73
N THR A 89 -0.62 -1.15 10.58
CA THR A 89 0.00 -2.09 9.61
C THR A 89 0.09 -3.52 10.13
N VAL A 90 0.15 -3.73 11.45
CA VAL A 90 0.22 -5.08 12.03
C VAL A 90 -0.92 -6.00 11.56
N PRO A 91 -2.20 -5.56 11.50
CA PRO A 91 -3.28 -6.29 10.83
C PRO A 91 -3.00 -6.74 9.40
N ASN A 92 -2.39 -5.88 8.57
CA ASN A 92 -2.06 -6.23 7.19
C ASN A 92 -1.02 -7.36 7.15
N VAL A 93 0.02 -7.27 7.99
CA VAL A 93 1.05 -8.31 8.12
C VAL A 93 0.45 -9.64 8.58
N ARG A 94 -0.47 -9.60 9.56
CA ARG A 94 -1.20 -10.79 10.01
C ARG A 94 -2.11 -11.39 8.94
N ALA A 95 -2.61 -10.58 8.01
CA ALA A 95 -3.42 -11.06 6.88
C ALA A 95 -2.58 -11.72 5.78
N GLY A 96 -1.25 -11.60 5.82
CA GLY A 96 -0.33 -12.20 4.85
C GLY A 96 0.41 -11.19 3.96
N GLU A 97 0.21 -9.89 4.15
CA GLU A 97 0.90 -8.86 3.38
C GLU A 97 2.32 -8.61 3.90
N HIS A 98 3.30 -8.56 3.00
CA HIS A 98 4.66 -8.15 3.34
C HIS A 98 4.77 -6.63 3.18
N VAL A 99 5.12 -5.91 4.24
CA VAL A 99 5.17 -4.43 4.23
C VAL A 99 6.57 -3.92 4.51
N ARG A 100 7.03 -2.96 3.69
CA ARG A 100 8.32 -2.28 3.86
C ARG A 100 8.19 -0.75 3.74
N TRP A 101 9.12 -0.05 4.40
CA TRP A 101 9.15 1.42 4.51
C TRP A 101 10.48 1.95 4.00
N LEU A 102 10.45 2.91 3.08
CA LEU A 102 11.63 3.56 2.52
C LEU A 102 11.61 5.05 2.87
N PRO A 103 12.55 5.54 3.70
CA PRO A 103 12.72 6.96 3.93
C PRO A 103 13.00 7.69 2.60
N ARG A 104 12.22 8.72 2.28
CA ARG A 104 12.28 9.43 0.98
C ARG A 104 13.65 10.03 0.68
N ARG A 105 14.45 10.35 1.70
CA ARG A 105 15.85 10.79 1.51
C ARG A 105 16.76 9.74 0.84
N GLN A 106 16.31 8.50 0.72
CA GLN A 106 17.03 7.40 0.07
C GLN A 106 16.54 7.10 -1.35
N THR A 107 15.74 8.01 -1.95
CA THR A 107 15.13 7.80 -3.28
C THR A 107 15.68 8.74 -4.35
N THR A 108 16.72 9.54 -4.07
CA THR A 108 17.24 10.57 -4.99
C THR A 108 17.68 10.00 -6.34
N ASP A 109 18.20 8.78 -6.36
CA ASP A 109 18.68 8.06 -7.54
C ASP A 109 17.65 7.06 -8.10
N LEU A 110 16.42 7.05 -7.59
CA LEU A 110 15.35 6.17 -8.08
C LEU A 110 14.49 6.89 -9.12
N ALA A 111 14.23 6.20 -10.23
CA ALA A 111 13.19 6.59 -11.17
C ALA A 111 11.82 6.17 -10.62
N LEU A 112 11.10 7.11 -10.00
CA LEU A 112 9.78 6.87 -9.43
C LEU A 112 8.67 7.22 -10.43
N PRO A 113 7.55 6.47 -10.50
CA PRO A 113 6.36 6.95 -11.20
C PRO A 113 5.80 8.17 -10.48
N GLY A 114 5.01 8.97 -11.20
CA GLY A 114 4.33 10.12 -10.60
C GLY A 114 3.13 9.76 -9.72
N ASN A 115 2.66 8.51 -9.76
CA ASN A 115 1.43 8.06 -9.10
C ASN A 115 1.67 6.76 -8.32
N ASP A 116 0.84 6.57 -7.30
CA ASP A 116 0.74 5.31 -6.57
C ASP A 116 0.03 4.26 -7.43
N PHE A 117 0.36 2.99 -7.23
CA PHE A 117 -0.22 1.93 -8.05
C PHE A 117 -0.25 0.58 -7.33
N TRP A 118 -1.18 -0.26 -7.76
CA TRP A 118 -1.09 -1.71 -7.66
C TRP A 118 -0.60 -2.31 -8.98
N LEU A 119 0.24 -3.34 -8.91
CA LEU A 119 0.64 -4.17 -10.04
C LEU A 119 0.29 -5.63 -9.75
N PHE A 120 -0.56 -6.21 -10.58
CA PHE A 120 -1.03 -7.59 -10.47
C PHE A 120 -0.38 -8.47 -11.53
N ASP A 121 0.15 -9.61 -11.09
CA ASP A 121 0.75 -10.67 -11.89
C ASP A 121 1.83 -10.20 -12.88
N GLU A 122 2.44 -9.04 -12.62
CA GLU A 122 3.42 -8.37 -13.50
C GLU A 122 2.82 -7.99 -14.87
N GLU A 123 1.50 -7.84 -14.95
CA GLU A 123 0.77 -7.63 -16.22
C GLU A 123 -0.22 -6.47 -16.19
N VAL A 124 -0.87 -6.25 -15.03
CA VAL A 124 -1.97 -5.28 -14.92
C VAL A 124 -1.66 -4.24 -13.85
N LEU A 125 -1.46 -3.00 -14.29
CA LEU A 125 -1.25 -1.86 -13.42
C LEU A 125 -2.58 -1.16 -13.14
N LEU A 126 -2.95 -1.04 -11.87
CA LEU A 126 -4.05 -0.20 -11.42
C LEU A 126 -3.45 1.03 -10.76
N VAL A 127 -3.46 2.15 -11.46
CA VAL A 127 -2.91 3.43 -10.97
C VAL A 127 -3.99 4.15 -10.17
N HIS A 128 -3.62 4.69 -9.02
CA HIS A 128 -4.51 5.50 -8.19
C HIS A 128 -4.22 6.99 -8.41
N HIS A 129 -5.28 7.77 -8.65
CA HIS A 129 -5.19 9.21 -8.73
C HIS A 129 -5.73 9.83 -7.45
N PHE A 130 -4.92 10.71 -6.86
CA PHE A 130 -5.24 11.44 -5.64
C PHE A 130 -5.24 12.94 -5.88
N SER A 131 -6.12 13.65 -5.19
CA SER A 131 -6.10 15.12 -5.13
C SER A 131 -4.84 15.62 -4.42
N GLY A 132 -4.60 16.94 -4.46
CA GLY A 132 -3.53 17.57 -3.66
C GLY A 132 -3.66 17.27 -2.16
N GLU A 133 -4.90 17.17 -1.66
CA GLU A 133 -5.23 16.87 -0.26
C GLU A 133 -5.20 15.36 0.07
N GLY A 134 -4.93 14.51 -0.91
CA GLY A 134 -4.80 13.06 -0.72
C GLY A 134 -6.11 12.28 -0.84
N ASP A 135 -7.21 12.90 -1.25
CA ASP A 135 -8.47 12.19 -1.51
C ASP A 135 -8.38 11.41 -2.82
N LYS A 136 -8.90 10.18 -2.86
CA LYS A 136 -8.95 9.39 -4.10
C LYS A 136 -9.95 10.03 -5.06
N VAL A 137 -9.47 10.45 -6.23
CA VAL A 137 -10.29 11.08 -7.30
C VAL A 137 -10.58 10.14 -8.46
N GLY A 138 -9.84 9.04 -8.57
CA GLY A 138 -10.06 8.05 -9.61
C GLY A 138 -9.01 6.95 -9.61
N SER A 139 -9.13 6.08 -10.61
CA SER A 139 -8.15 5.06 -10.94
C SER A 139 -8.18 4.79 -12.43
N GLU A 140 -7.07 4.32 -12.97
CA GLU A 140 -6.94 3.87 -14.36
C GLU A 140 -6.28 2.49 -14.41
N THR A 141 -6.72 1.64 -15.34
CA THR A 141 -6.07 0.36 -15.61
C THR A 141 -5.15 0.47 -16.83
N ILE A 142 -3.89 0.08 -16.68
CA ILE A 142 -2.87 0.11 -17.74
C ILE A 142 -2.30 -1.30 -17.93
N THR A 143 -2.23 -1.72 -19.20
CA THR A 143 -1.62 -2.99 -19.64
C THR A 143 -0.52 -2.80 -20.70
N ASP A 144 -0.11 -1.55 -20.98
CA ASP A 144 1.05 -1.29 -21.85
C ASP A 144 2.32 -1.90 -21.22
N PRO A 145 2.96 -2.89 -21.88
CA PRO A 145 4.10 -3.60 -21.30
C PRO A 145 5.26 -2.68 -20.92
N ARG A 146 5.42 -1.53 -21.60
CA ARG A 146 6.50 -0.56 -21.29
C ARG A 146 6.27 0.10 -19.93
N VAL A 147 5.02 0.49 -19.66
CA VAL A 147 4.64 1.13 -18.38
C VAL A 147 4.68 0.10 -17.26
N VAL A 148 4.16 -1.11 -17.50
CA VAL A 148 4.21 -2.22 -16.53
C VAL A 148 5.64 -2.57 -16.16
N THR A 149 6.54 -2.71 -17.14
CA THR A 149 7.96 -3.03 -16.89
C THR A 149 8.66 -1.92 -16.09
N PHE A 150 8.37 -0.66 -16.41
CA PHE A 150 8.89 0.48 -15.64
C PHE A 150 8.42 0.42 -14.18
N CYS A 151 7.12 0.30 -13.93
CA CYS A 151 6.58 0.24 -12.58
C CYS A 151 7.06 -0.99 -11.79
N LEU A 152 7.20 -2.16 -12.43
CA LEU A 152 7.79 -3.35 -11.81
C LEU A 152 9.24 -3.11 -11.39
N THR A 153 10.06 -2.60 -12.31
CA THR A 153 11.49 -2.33 -12.04
C THR A 153 11.65 -1.32 -10.92
N THR A 154 10.83 -0.26 -10.92
CA THR A 154 10.82 0.72 -9.85
C THR A 154 10.39 0.12 -8.52
N PHE A 155 9.33 -0.70 -8.50
CA PHE A 155 8.86 -1.34 -7.27
C PHE A 155 9.97 -2.19 -6.64
N GLU A 156 10.64 -3.03 -7.43
CA GLU A 156 11.71 -3.89 -6.92
C GLU A 156 12.90 -3.06 -6.41
N ALA A 157 13.29 -1.98 -7.11
CA ALA A 157 14.35 -1.09 -6.63
C ALA A 157 14.01 -0.38 -5.30
N VAL A 158 12.74 0.00 -5.11
CA VAL A 158 12.23 0.50 -3.82
C VAL A 158 12.26 -0.61 -2.78
N TRP A 159 11.75 -1.79 -3.13
CA TRP A 159 11.60 -2.94 -2.23
C TRP A 159 12.92 -3.43 -1.66
N GLU A 160 13.96 -3.51 -2.50
CA GLU A 160 15.32 -3.90 -2.11
C GLU A 160 15.93 -2.97 -1.05
N ARG A 161 15.62 -1.67 -1.10
CA ARG A 161 16.14 -0.66 -0.17
C ARG A 161 15.25 -0.46 1.06
N ALA A 162 13.96 -0.76 0.93
CA ALA A 162 12.98 -0.53 1.97
C ALA A 162 13.19 -1.46 3.18
N ILE A 163 12.90 -0.92 4.36
CA ILE A 163 13.08 -1.59 5.65
C ILE A 163 11.80 -2.38 5.98
N PRO A 164 11.88 -3.69 6.31
CA PRO A 164 10.76 -4.47 6.82
C PRO A 164 10.02 -3.78 7.98
N HIS A 165 8.69 -3.89 8.02
CA HIS A 165 7.87 -3.20 9.01
C HIS A 165 8.29 -3.43 10.47
N ASP A 166 8.70 -4.66 10.81
CA ASP A 166 9.19 -5.06 12.12
C ASP A 166 10.57 -4.47 12.50
N HIS A 167 11.32 -3.98 11.51
CA HIS A 167 12.62 -3.34 11.70
C HIS A 167 12.59 -1.81 11.52
N TYR A 168 11.54 -1.27 10.89
CA TYR A 168 11.41 0.17 10.67
C TYR A 168 11.10 0.89 11.98
N GLN A 169 11.90 1.90 12.33
CA GLN A 169 11.73 2.70 13.53
C GLN A 169 11.38 4.14 13.11
N PRO A 170 10.09 4.53 13.19
CA PRO A 170 9.68 5.84 12.68
C PRO A 170 10.25 7.00 13.51
N LEU A 171 10.90 7.95 12.81
CA LEU A 171 11.39 9.23 13.34
C LEU A 171 10.28 10.27 13.48
#